data_AF-A0A4Q0SSS8-F1
#
_entry.id   AF-A0A4Q0SSS8-F1
#
_cell.length_a   1.000
_cell.length_b   1.000
_cell.length_c   1.000
_cell.angle_alpha   90.00
_cell.angle_beta   90.00
_cell.angle_gamma   90.00
#
_symmetry.space_group_name_H-M   'P 1'
#
loop_
_entity.id
_entity.type
_entity.pdbx_description
1 polymer ?
#
loop_
_entity_poly.entity_id
_entity_poly.type
_entity_poly.pdbx_seq_one_letter_code
_entity_poly.pdbx_strand_id
1 'polypeptide(L)'
;MLPDSEDYFVLKPMHSAFYMTPLEVLLQHLQVETLILTGLTSNSCITVTAHDANMRGFDIYVPPDCSCARNPKEHTDALTQLEAMAGANLRRSTSLVLPGLIRAAQMSQHVDKTLLD
;
A
#
# COMPACT_ATOMS: atom_id res chain seq x y z
N MET A 1 5.42 15.32 -10.64
CA MET A 1 4.78 15.44 -9.32
C MET A 1 5.89 15.52 -8.31
N LEU A 2 5.93 16.57 -7.49
CA LEU A 2 6.88 16.68 -6.38
C LEU A 2 6.09 16.50 -5.08
N PRO A 3 6.69 15.94 -4.01
CA PRO A 3 6.05 15.89 -2.70
C PRO A 3 5.81 17.30 -2.14
N ASP A 4 4.76 17.45 -1.34
CA ASP A 4 4.48 18.65 -0.56
C ASP A 4 5.31 18.67 0.74
N SER A 5 5.31 19.79 1.46
CA SER A 5 6.11 19.94 2.69
C SER A 5 5.72 18.99 3.82
N GLU A 6 4.48 18.51 3.81
CA GLU A 6 3.92 17.62 4.83
C GLU A 6 4.12 16.14 4.48
N ASP A 7 4.65 15.83 3.30
CA ASP A 7 4.87 14.43 2.88
C ASP A 7 6.09 13.83 3.58
N TYR A 8 5.92 12.62 4.10
CA TYR A 8 7.02 11.86 4.70
C TYR A 8 7.95 11.28 3.63
N PHE A 9 9.26 11.37 3.87
CA PHE A 9 10.27 10.74 3.03
C PHE A 9 10.95 9.57 3.77
N VAL A 10 10.92 8.39 3.16
CA VAL A 10 11.62 7.20 3.66
C VAL A 10 12.61 6.71 2.61
N LEU A 11 13.90 6.77 2.95
CA LEU A 11 14.94 6.19 2.12
C LEU A 11 14.85 4.66 2.17
N LYS A 12 14.80 4.04 0.99
CA LYS A 12 14.59 2.60 0.84
C LYS A 12 15.81 1.97 0.13
N PRO A 13 16.63 1.16 0.82
CA PRO A 13 17.87 0.62 0.24
C PRO A 13 17.64 -0.61 -0.68
N MET A 14 16.49 -1.29 -0.56
CA MET A 14 16.18 -2.54 -1.28
C MET A 14 14.76 -2.49 -1.89
N HIS A 15 14.26 -3.58 -2.48
CA HIS A 15 12.96 -3.57 -3.17
C HIS A 15 11.77 -3.31 -2.24
N SER A 16 11.70 -3.99 -1.09
CA SER A 16 10.65 -3.76 -0.09
C SER A 16 10.79 -2.39 0.57
N ALA A 17 9.68 -1.67 0.71
CA ALA A 17 9.64 -0.43 1.48
C ALA A 17 9.77 -0.63 2.98
N PHE A 18 9.63 -1.87 3.49
CA PHE A 18 9.78 -2.22 4.90
C PHE A 18 11.20 -2.71 5.24
N TYR A 19 11.94 -3.23 4.26
CA TYR A 19 13.22 -3.86 4.53
C TYR A 19 14.28 -2.83 4.93
N MET A 20 14.70 -2.88 6.20
CA MET A 20 15.69 -1.97 6.79
C MET A 20 15.31 -0.49 6.66
N THR A 21 14.03 -0.16 6.83
CA THR A 21 13.53 1.22 6.82
C THR A 21 12.72 1.52 8.07
N PRO A 22 12.52 2.82 8.43
CA PRO A 22 11.62 3.22 9.50
C PRO A 22 10.13 3.15 9.13
N LEU A 23 9.76 2.65 7.93
CA LEU A 23 8.38 2.74 7.43
C LEU A 23 7.37 2.05 8.36
N GLU A 24 7.69 0.88 8.89
CA GLU A 24 6.78 0.16 9.79
C GLU A 24 6.47 0.95 11.06
N VAL A 25 7.49 1.52 11.69
CA VAL A 25 7.33 2.37 12.89
C VAL A 25 6.52 3.62 12.58
N LEU A 26 6.76 4.24 11.41
CA LEU A 26 6.00 5.40 10.97
C LEU A 26 4.52 5.06 10.77
N LEU A 27 4.21 3.97 10.05
CA LEU A 27 2.83 3.55 9.78
C LEU A 27 2.10 3.17 11.08
N GLN A 28 2.77 2.53 12.03
CA GLN A 28 2.22 2.26 13.37
C GLN A 28 1.92 3.54 14.14
N HIS A 29 2.84 4.52 14.11
CA HIS A 29 2.64 5.82 14.75
C HIS A 29 1.44 6.58 14.15
N LEU A 30 1.27 6.50 12.82
CA LEU A 30 0.14 7.08 12.10
C LEU A 30 -1.14 6.23 12.19
N GLN A 31 -1.09 5.08 12.87
CA GLN A 31 -2.19 4.14 13.04
C GLN A 31 -2.78 3.68 11.69
N VAL A 32 -1.94 3.45 10.69
CA VAL A 32 -2.39 3.07 9.35
C VAL A 32 -2.77 1.59 9.33
N GLU A 33 -3.91 1.28 8.70
CA GLU A 33 -4.38 -0.10 8.46
C GLU A 33 -4.48 -0.42 6.96
N THR A 34 -4.62 0.60 6.11
CA THR A 34 -4.78 0.46 4.66
C THR A 34 -3.68 1.19 3.90
N LEU A 35 -3.08 0.53 2.91
CA LEU A 35 -2.05 1.07 2.04
C LEU A 35 -2.51 1.10 0.59
N ILE A 36 -2.28 2.23 -0.10
CA ILE A 36 -2.43 2.36 -1.54
C ILE A 36 -1.02 2.45 -2.14
N LEU A 37 -0.60 1.40 -2.84
CA LEU A 37 0.75 1.31 -3.42
C LEU A 37 0.72 1.77 -4.88
N THR A 38 1.61 2.70 -5.21
CA THR A 38 1.77 3.27 -6.56
C THR A 38 3.26 3.37 -6.92
N GLY A 39 3.57 3.65 -8.18
CA GLY A 39 4.93 3.90 -8.65
C GLY A 39 5.53 2.77 -9.49
N LEU A 40 6.85 2.61 -9.41
CA LEU A 40 7.61 1.72 -10.28
C LEU A 40 8.60 0.83 -9.50
N THR A 41 8.83 -0.43 -9.88
CA THR A 41 8.11 -1.21 -10.91
C THR A 41 7.09 -2.16 -10.29
N SER A 42 5.99 -2.41 -11.01
CA SER A 42 4.90 -3.27 -10.53
C SER A 42 5.35 -4.68 -10.23
N ASN A 43 6.30 -5.23 -11.00
CA ASN A 43 6.86 -6.59 -10.85
C ASN A 43 8.08 -6.69 -9.92
N SER A 44 8.42 -5.62 -9.20
CA SER A 44 9.55 -5.61 -8.27
C SER A 44 9.19 -4.86 -7.01
N CYS A 45 9.49 -3.56 -6.89
CA CYS A 45 9.29 -2.78 -5.67
C CYS A 45 7.85 -2.85 -5.15
N ILE A 46 6.85 -2.81 -6.03
CA ILE A 46 5.44 -2.89 -5.61
C ILE A 46 5.10 -4.32 -5.15
N THR A 47 5.41 -5.36 -5.95
CA THR A 47 5.20 -6.76 -5.55
C THR A 47 5.81 -7.07 -4.19
N VAL A 48 7.10 -6.79 -4.00
CA VAL A 48 7.81 -7.13 -2.76
C VAL A 48 7.25 -6.32 -1.58
N THR A 49 6.94 -5.04 -1.77
CA THR A 49 6.34 -4.21 -0.70
C THR A 49 4.92 -4.68 -0.35
N ALA A 50 4.12 -5.09 -1.33
CA ALA A 50 2.76 -5.58 -1.11
C ALA A 50 2.76 -6.90 -0.32
N HIS A 51 3.65 -7.83 -0.62
CA HIS A 51 3.79 -9.05 0.18
C HIS A 51 4.21 -8.75 1.62
N ASP A 52 5.18 -7.85 1.81
CA ASP A 52 5.60 -7.45 3.15
C ASP A 52 4.50 -6.72 3.94
N ALA A 53 3.68 -5.92 3.26
CA ALA A 53 2.49 -5.29 3.84
C ALA A 53 1.43 -6.35 4.22
N ASN A 54 1.20 -7.33 3.35
CA ASN A 54 0.22 -8.39 3.59
C ASN A 54 0.62 -9.24 4.80
N MET A 55 1.90 -9.60 4.92
CA MET A 55 2.43 -10.33 6.09
C MET A 55 2.31 -9.55 7.40
N ARG A 56 2.14 -8.22 7.33
CA ARG A 56 1.91 -7.32 8.48
C ARG A 56 0.43 -7.03 8.73
N GLY A 57 -0.48 -7.59 7.93
CA GLY A 57 -1.92 -7.43 8.10
C GLY A 57 -2.52 -6.14 7.55
N PHE A 58 -1.81 -5.42 6.66
CA PHE A 58 -2.38 -4.25 6.00
C PHE A 58 -3.39 -4.65 4.91
N ASP A 59 -4.47 -3.87 4.78
CA ASP A 59 -5.31 -3.88 3.58
C ASP A 59 -4.57 -3.17 2.44
N ILE A 60 -4.52 -3.78 1.26
CA ILE A 60 -3.68 -3.29 0.16
C ILE A 60 -4.52 -2.96 -1.07
N TYR A 61 -4.29 -1.78 -1.63
CA TYR A 61 -4.75 -1.39 -2.96
C TYR A 61 -3.55 -1.16 -3.88
N VAL A 62 -3.62 -1.69 -5.10
CA VAL A 62 -2.62 -1.42 -6.15
C VAL A 62 -3.35 -0.99 -7.41
N PRO A 63 -3.57 0.32 -7.62
CA PRO A 63 -4.25 0.80 -8.82
C PRO A 63 -3.40 0.53 -10.08
N PRO A 64 -3.91 -0.24 -11.06
CA PRO A 64 -3.15 -0.59 -12.26
C PRO A 64 -2.69 0.64 -13.06
N ASP A 65 -3.48 1.70 -13.04
CA ASP A 65 -3.20 2.97 -13.72
C ASP A 65 -2.23 3.90 -12.96
N CYS A 66 -1.82 3.53 -11.75
CA CYS A 66 -0.80 4.25 -10.96
C CYS A 66 0.49 3.43 -10.78
N SER A 67 0.66 2.34 -11.53
CA SER A 67 1.89 1.55 -11.51
C SER A 67 2.28 1.11 -12.91
N CYS A 68 3.54 0.75 -13.11
CA CYS A 68 3.98 0.17 -14.38
C CYS A 68 5.21 -0.72 -14.23
N ALA A 69 5.44 -1.56 -15.24
CA ALA A 69 6.67 -2.32 -15.42
C ALA A 69 7.34 -1.93 -16.74
N ARG A 70 8.48 -2.55 -17.04
CA ARG A 70 9.24 -2.32 -18.27
C ARG A 70 8.43 -2.63 -19.53
N ASN A 71 7.51 -3.59 -19.48
CA ASN A 71 6.59 -3.90 -20.57
C ASN A 71 5.20 -4.30 -20.05
N PRO A 72 4.15 -4.23 -20.89
CA PRO A 72 2.78 -4.52 -20.48
C PRO A 72 2.56 -5.93 -19.95
N LYS A 73 3.27 -6.94 -20.48
CA LYS A 73 3.12 -8.33 -20.02
C LYS A 73 3.62 -8.48 -18.58
N GLU A 74 4.83 -7.98 -18.28
CA GLU A 74 5.38 -7.97 -16.93
C GLU A 74 4.46 -7.22 -15.95
N HIS A 75 3.82 -6.14 -16.42
CA HIS A 75 2.87 -5.38 -15.60
C HIS A 75 1.62 -6.20 -15.28
N THR A 76 0.96 -6.79 -16.28
CA THR A 76 -0.23 -7.61 -16.10
C THR A 76 0.05 -8.85 -15.25
N ASP A 77 1.15 -9.57 -15.51
CA ASP A 77 1.52 -10.76 -14.73
C ASP A 77 1.70 -10.40 -13.25
N ALA A 78 2.35 -9.27 -12.95
CA ALA A 78 2.56 -8.80 -11.59
C ALA A 78 1.25 -8.44 -10.88
N LEU A 79 0.31 -7.78 -11.57
CA LEU A 79 -1.00 -7.47 -11.02
C LEU A 79 -1.78 -8.74 -10.65
N THR A 80 -1.76 -9.76 -11.52
CA THR A 80 -2.38 -11.06 -11.22
C THR A 80 -1.77 -11.71 -9.98
N GLN A 81 -0.44 -11.64 -9.81
CA GLN A 81 0.21 -12.17 -8.61
C GLN A 81 -0.14 -11.37 -7.34
N LEU A 82 -0.21 -10.04 -7.45
CA LEU A 82 -0.58 -9.15 -6.35
C LEU A 82 -1.99 -9.43 -5.82
N GLU A 83 -2.97 -9.60 -6.71
CA GLU A 83 -4.33 -9.96 -6.32
C GLU A 83 -4.39 -11.36 -5.69
N ALA A 84 -3.75 -12.35 -6.33
CA ALA A 84 -3.85 -13.74 -5.90
C ALA A 84 -3.08 -14.05 -4.60
N MET A 85 -1.93 -13.41 -4.38
CA MET A 85 -1.01 -13.78 -3.30
C MET A 85 -0.88 -12.73 -2.20
N ALA A 86 -1.04 -11.44 -2.51
CA ALA A 86 -1.01 -10.36 -1.51
C ALA A 86 -2.42 -9.86 -1.15
N GLY A 87 -3.47 -10.42 -1.77
CA GLY A 87 -4.85 -9.99 -1.55
C GLY A 87 -5.12 -8.56 -2.00
N ALA A 88 -4.29 -8.02 -2.90
CA ALA A 88 -4.37 -6.62 -3.28
C ALA A 88 -5.62 -6.32 -4.10
N ASN A 89 -6.33 -5.24 -3.75
CA ASN A 89 -7.43 -4.72 -4.53
C ASN A 89 -6.91 -3.92 -5.73
N LEU A 90 -7.27 -4.35 -6.95
CA LEU A 90 -6.78 -3.75 -8.20
C LEU A 90 -7.71 -2.67 -8.78
N ARG A 91 -8.53 -2.03 -7.95
CA ARG A 91 -9.41 -0.96 -8.40
C ARG A 91 -8.57 0.21 -8.95
N ARG A 92 -8.96 0.69 -10.14
CA ARG A 92 -8.33 1.86 -10.78
C ARG A 92 -8.44 3.11 -9.91
N SER A 93 -7.48 4.02 -10.04
CA SER A 93 -7.36 5.23 -9.24
C SER A 93 -8.64 6.08 -9.25
N THR A 94 -9.27 6.24 -10.42
CA THR A 94 -10.51 7.00 -10.61
C THR A 94 -11.73 6.41 -9.91
N SER A 95 -11.65 5.14 -9.50
CA SER A 95 -12.72 4.44 -8.80
C SER A 95 -12.45 4.29 -7.29
N LEU A 96 -11.29 4.74 -6.80
CA LEU A 96 -11.00 4.79 -5.37
C LEU A 96 -11.79 5.93 -4.71
N VAL A 97 -12.69 5.57 -3.79
CA VAL A 97 -13.46 6.55 -3.01
C VAL A 97 -12.69 6.85 -1.72
N LEU A 98 -11.71 7.75 -1.80
CA LEU A 98 -10.81 8.07 -0.67
C LEU A 98 -11.57 8.47 0.62
N PRO A 99 -12.62 9.32 0.59
CA PRO A 99 -13.37 9.62 1.82
C PRO A 99 -13.99 8.38 2.46
N GLY A 100 -14.39 7.39 1.65
CA GLY A 100 -14.92 6.11 2.14
C GLY A 100 -13.84 5.26 2.80
N LEU A 101 -12.65 5.18 2.18
CA LEU A 101 -11.50 4.45 2.72
C LEU A 101 -11.00 5.07 4.02
N ILE A 102 -10.87 6.40 4.07
CA ILE A 102 -10.47 7.13 5.28
C ILE A 102 -11.46 6.88 6.41
N ARG A 103 -12.77 6.97 6.14
CA ARG A 103 -13.79 6.70 7.16
C ARG A 103 -13.73 5.26 7.66
N ALA A 104 -13.54 4.29 6.76
CA ALA A 104 -13.42 2.88 7.14
C ALA A 104 -12.24 2.67 8.09
N ALA A 105 -11.07 3.21 7.76
CA ALA A 105 -9.87 3.14 8.61
C ALA A 105 -10.08 3.81 9.99
N GLN A 106 -10.79 4.94 10.04
CA GLN A 106 -11.08 5.62 11.32
C GLN A 106 -12.11 4.86 12.19
N MET A 107 -13.04 4.11 11.58
CA MET A 107 -14.04 3.33 12.31
C MET A 107 -13.44 2.10 12.98
N SER A 108 -12.52 1.39 12.30
CA SER A 108 -11.77 0.26 12.88
C SER A 108 -11.07 0.66 14.19
N GLN A 109 -10.39 1.81 14.18
CA GLN A 109 -9.70 2.37 15.35
C GLN A 109 -10.64 2.77 16.50
N HIS A 110 -11.91 3.08 16.22
CA HIS A 110 -12.88 3.46 17.25
C HIS A 110 -13.47 2.23 17.94
N VAL A 111 -13.74 1.15 17.19
CA VAL A 111 -14.27 -0.11 17.73
C VAL A 111 -13.28 -0.78 18.69
N ASP A 112 -11.98 -0.74 18.38
CA ASP A 112 -10.94 -1.34 19.24
C ASP A 112 -10.80 -0.63 20.60
N LYS A 113 -11.11 0.67 20.67
CA LYS A 113 -11.10 1.42 21.94
C LYS A 113 -12.29 1.06 22.84
N THR A 114 -13.46 0.77 22.27
CA THR A 114 -14.67 0.42 23.02
C THR A 114 -14.66 -1.02 23.56
N LEU A 115 -13.74 -1.87 23.10
CA LEU A 115 -13.57 -3.26 23.59
C LEU A 115 -12.54 -3.39 24.73
N LEU A 116 -11.90 -2.29 25.12
CA LEU A 116 -10.92 -2.21 26.21
C LEU A 116 -11.46 -1.47 27.45
N ASP A 117 -12.74 -1.06 27.43
CA ASP A 117 -13.51 -0.49 28.55
C ASP A 117 -14.55 -1.49 29.06
#